data_AF-A0A0B4EN50-F1
#
_entry.id   AF-A0A0B4EN50-F1
#
_cell.length_a   1.000
_cell.length_b   1.000
_cell.length_c   1.000
_cell.angle_alpha   90.00
_cell.angle_beta   90.00
_cell.angle_gamma   90.00
#
_symmetry.space_group_name_H-M   'P 1'
#
loop_
_entity.id
_entity.type
_entity.pdbx_description
1 polymer ?
#
loop_
_entity_poly.entity_id
_entity_poly.type
_entity_poly.pdbx_seq_one_letter_code
_entity_poly.pdbx_strand_id
1 'polypeptide(L)'
;MELVKNYRIEVRERGKEVLFLREIVQGGADKSYGIEVAKLSGLPQSILKRSKQILSRLEKQKALVEKKMQGEQMMLFQSEEMEEEEEAEFHIEEQSVLEEIRNVSIEQMTPLQALVLLQSLKGKLSGGKHD
;
A
#
# COMPACT_ATOMS: atom_id res chain seq x y z
N MET A 1 0.93 -42.57 -0.74
CA MET A 1 0.96 -42.08 0.66
C MET A 1 1.44 -40.65 0.59
N GLU A 2 0.63 -39.66 0.95
CA GLU A 2 1.10 -38.27 1.00
C GLU A 2 2.16 -38.15 2.10
N LEU A 3 3.40 -37.88 1.69
CA LEU A 3 4.58 -37.79 2.57
C LEU A 3 4.66 -36.45 3.31
N VAL A 4 3.86 -35.46 2.92
CA VAL A 4 3.86 -34.11 3.48
C VAL A 4 2.43 -33.74 3.87
N LYS A 5 2.26 -33.23 5.09
CA LYS A 5 0.98 -32.75 5.61
C LYS A 5 1.18 -31.37 6.25
N ASN A 6 0.28 -30.44 5.92
CA ASN A 6 0.27 -29.10 6.51
C ASN A 6 -0.55 -29.09 7.80
N TYR A 7 -0.04 -28.35 8.78
CA TYR A 7 -0.73 -28.05 10.03
C TYR A 7 -0.60 -26.56 10.33
N ARG A 8 -1.58 -26.01 11.05
CA ARG A 8 -1.61 -24.62 11.49
C ARG A 8 -2.06 -24.51 12.94
N ILE A 9 -1.77 -23.38 13.57
CA ILE A 9 -2.36 -23.01 14.86
C ILE A 9 -3.73 -22.39 14.58
N GLU A 10 -4.75 -22.83 15.30
CA GLU A 10 -6.11 -22.34 15.16
C GLU A 10 -6.27 -20.93 15.75
N VAL A 11 -7.03 -20.10 15.05
CA VAL A 11 -7.21 -18.67 15.35
C VAL A 11 -8.68 -18.30 15.28
N ARG A 12 -9.18 -17.55 16.27
CA ARG A 12 -10.53 -16.97 16.27
C ARG A 12 -10.48 -15.45 16.15
N GLU A 13 -11.24 -14.93 15.18
CA GLU A 13 -11.42 -13.49 14.98
C GLU A 13 -12.67 -13.01 15.74
N ARG A 14 -12.51 -11.94 16.53
CA ARG A 14 -13.62 -11.25 17.19
C ARG A 14 -13.53 -9.76 16.86
N GLY A 15 -14.16 -9.37 15.77
CA GLY A 15 -14.11 -7.98 15.28
C GLY A 15 -12.69 -7.58 14.88
N LYS A 16 -12.05 -6.70 15.68
CA LYS A 16 -10.66 -6.22 15.44
C LYS A 16 -9.61 -6.93 16.31
N GLU A 17 -10.02 -7.96 17.03
CA GLU A 17 -9.17 -8.73 17.92
C GLU A 17 -9.03 -10.17 17.43
N VAL A 18 -7.86 -10.74 17.69
CA VAL A 18 -7.51 -12.08 17.26
C VAL A 18 -7.06 -12.89 18.47
N LEU A 19 -7.65 -14.07 18.63
CA LEU A 19 -7.41 -15.01 19.70
C LEU A 19 -6.73 -16.27 19.14
N PHE A 20 -5.49 -16.51 19.57
CA PHE A 20 -4.75 -17.72 19.23
C PHE A 20 -5.15 -18.85 20.17
N LEU A 21 -5.77 -19.91 19.65
CA LEU A 21 -6.35 -20.99 20.45
C LEU A 21 -5.34 -22.01 20.98
N ARG A 22 -4.05 -21.89 20.60
CA ARG A 22 -2.95 -22.83 20.92
C ARG A 22 -3.28 -24.28 20.56
N GLU A 23 -4.21 -24.46 19.65
CA GLU A 23 -4.67 -25.73 19.12
C GLU A 23 -4.03 -25.92 17.75
N ILE A 24 -3.47 -27.11 17.47
CA ILE A 24 -2.87 -27.44 16.17
C ILE A 24 -3.90 -28.23 15.38
N VAL A 25 -4.26 -27.74 14.19
CA VAL A 25 -5.22 -28.39 13.29
C VAL A 25 -4.56 -28.69 11.95
N GLN A 26 -5.04 -29.74 11.28
CA GLN A 26 -4.59 -30.07 9.93
C GLN A 26 -5.13 -29.03 8.94
N GLY A 27 -4.26 -28.55 8.04
CA GLY A 27 -4.62 -27.54 7.04
C GLY A 27 -3.50 -26.52 6.79
N GLY A 28 -3.63 -25.78 5.70
CA GLY A 28 -2.77 -24.62 5.40
C GLY A 28 -3.26 -23.35 6.09
N ALA A 29 -2.38 -22.38 6.28
CA ALA A 29 -2.79 -21.05 6.74
C ALA A 29 -3.55 -20.30 5.62
N ASP A 30 -4.70 -19.73 5.97
CA ASP A 30 -5.61 -18.97 5.12
C ASP A 30 -5.39 -17.46 5.22
N LYS A 31 -4.82 -17.00 6.34
CA LYS A 31 -4.52 -15.58 6.61
C LYS A 31 -3.18 -15.41 7.34
N SER A 32 -2.60 -14.23 7.18
CA SER A 32 -1.38 -13.80 7.89
C SER A 32 -1.74 -12.84 9.02
N TYR A 33 -1.35 -13.16 10.25
CA TYR A 33 -1.69 -12.36 11.46
C TYR A 33 -0.52 -11.52 11.98
N GLY A 34 0.44 -11.16 11.12
CA GLY A 34 1.68 -10.50 11.53
C GLY A 34 1.46 -9.13 12.19
N ILE A 35 0.51 -8.33 11.69
CA ILE A 35 0.18 -7.02 12.27
C ILE A 35 -0.51 -7.18 13.62
N GLU A 36 -1.31 -8.23 13.79
CA GLU A 36 -2.00 -8.56 15.04
C GLU A 36 -1.01 -9.01 16.10
N VAL A 37 -0.01 -9.82 15.73
CA VAL A 37 1.11 -10.19 16.61
C VAL A 37 1.92 -8.94 17.00
N ALA A 38 2.25 -8.07 16.05
CA ALA A 38 2.94 -6.81 16.32
C ALA A 38 2.17 -5.90 17.30
N LYS A 39 0.83 -5.86 17.19
CA LYS A 39 -0.04 -5.15 18.14
C LYS A 39 0.03 -5.77 19.54
N LEU A 40 0.00 -7.10 19.64
CA LEU A 40 0.14 -7.81 20.93
C LEU A 40 1.50 -7.58 21.58
N SER A 41 2.56 -7.43 20.78
CA SER A 41 3.92 -7.10 21.25
C SER A 41 4.08 -5.64 21.71
N GLY A 42 3.04 -4.81 21.61
CA GLY A 42 3.06 -3.44 22.11
C GLY A 42 3.75 -2.44 21.18
N LEU A 43 3.85 -2.73 19.87
CA LEU A 43 4.44 -1.78 18.93
C LEU A 43 3.61 -0.48 18.84
N PRO A 44 4.26 0.67 18.61
CA PRO A 44 3.59 1.97 18.46
C PRO A 44 2.46 1.97 17.42
N GLN A 45 1.37 2.66 17.74
CA GLN A 45 0.20 2.77 16.86
C GLN A 45 0.53 3.39 15.49
N SER A 46 1.49 4.31 15.43
CA SER A 46 1.97 4.91 14.18
C SER A 46 2.56 3.87 13.23
N ILE A 47 3.32 2.90 13.76
CA ILE A 47 3.90 1.80 13.00
C ILE A 47 2.79 0.87 12.49
N LEU A 48 1.87 0.45 13.38
CA LEU A 48 0.76 -0.41 13.01
C LEU A 48 -0.12 0.20 11.90
N LYS A 49 -0.36 1.51 11.96
CA LYS A 49 -1.13 2.24 10.94
C LYS A 49 -0.40 2.22 9.59
N ARG A 50 0.89 2.51 9.56
CA ARG A 50 1.71 2.47 8.34
C ARG A 50 1.76 1.06 7.75
N SER A 51 1.95 0.04 8.57
CA SER A 51 1.96 -1.36 8.12
C SER A 51 0.65 -1.75 7.43
N LYS A 52 -0.50 -1.31 7.96
CA LYS A 52 -1.82 -1.55 7.33
C LYS A 52 -1.97 -0.85 5.98
N GLN A 53 -1.45 0.37 5.84
CA GLN A 53 -1.47 1.09 4.57
C GLN A 53 -0.63 0.36 3.51
N ILE A 54 0.57 -0.08 3.88
CA ILE A 54 1.44 -0.87 2.99
C ILE A 54 0.79 -2.18 2.61
N LEU A 55 0.21 -2.92 3.57
CA LEU A 55 -0.50 -4.17 3.30
C LEU A 55 -1.63 -3.97 2.28
N SER A 56 -2.45 -2.93 2.46
CA SER A 56 -3.53 -2.63 1.51
C SER A 56 -3.01 -2.34 0.10
N ARG A 57 -1.85 -1.68 -0.04
CA ARG A 57 -1.22 -1.44 -1.35
C ARG A 57 -0.76 -2.76 -1.98
N LEU A 58 -0.08 -3.62 -1.20
CA LEU A 58 0.42 -4.90 -1.68
C LEU A 58 -0.71 -5.87 -2.08
N GLU A 59 -1.82 -5.90 -1.33
CA GLU A 59 -2.98 -6.72 -1.67
C GLU A 59 -3.65 -6.27 -2.97
N LYS A 60 -3.71 -4.96 -3.22
CA LYS A 60 -4.22 -4.41 -4.50
C LYS A 60 -3.31 -4.77 -5.67
N GLN A 61 -1.99 -4.63 -5.50
CA GLN A 61 -1.02 -4.99 -6.54
C GLN A 61 -1.08 -6.49 -6.84
N LYS A 62 -1.18 -7.33 -5.82
CA LYS A 62 -1.39 -8.78 -5.99
C LYS A 62 -2.66 -9.09 -6.78
N ALA A 63 -3.78 -8.43 -6.47
CA ALA A 63 -5.03 -8.62 -7.21
C ALA A 63 -4.92 -8.18 -8.68
N LEU A 64 -4.16 -7.13 -8.98
CA LEU A 64 -3.88 -6.68 -10.35
C LEU A 64 -3.03 -7.72 -11.10
N VAL A 65 -1.98 -8.27 -10.46
CA VAL A 65 -1.15 -9.32 -11.05
C VAL A 65 -1.95 -10.60 -11.27
N GLU A 66 -2.75 -11.06 -10.30
CA GLU A 66 -3.60 -12.25 -10.47
C GLU A 66 -4.61 -12.08 -11.61
N LYS A 67 -5.16 -10.87 -11.77
CA LYS A 67 -6.07 -10.54 -12.88
C LYS A 67 -5.36 -10.46 -14.22
N LYS A 68 -4.14 -9.90 -14.25
CA LYS A 68 -3.26 -9.90 -15.43
C LYS A 68 -2.90 -11.33 -15.82
N MET A 69 -2.47 -12.18 -14.89
CA MET A 69 -2.13 -13.58 -15.14
C MET A 69 -3.32 -14.42 -15.66
N GLN A 70 -4.55 -14.16 -15.20
CA GLN A 70 -5.75 -14.81 -15.76
C GLN A 70 -6.07 -14.35 -17.20
N GLY A 71 -5.69 -13.13 -17.59
CA GLY A 71 -5.79 -12.64 -18.97
C GLY A 71 -4.57 -12.98 -19.84
N GLU A 72 -3.39 -13.07 -19.23
CA GLU A 72 -2.07 -13.20 -19.87
C GLU A 72 -1.71 -14.63 -20.23
N GLN A 73 -2.44 -15.65 -19.77
CA GLN A 73 -2.31 -16.98 -20.38
C GLN A 73 -2.61 -16.97 -21.90
N MET A 74 -3.28 -15.92 -22.43
CA MET A 74 -3.43 -15.68 -23.87
C MET A 74 -2.41 -14.70 -24.48
N MET A 75 -1.65 -13.94 -23.68
CA MET A 75 -0.70 -12.91 -24.15
C MET A 75 0.78 -13.18 -23.85
N LEU A 76 1.11 -14.28 -23.15
CA LEU A 76 2.46 -14.70 -22.73
C LEU A 76 3.46 -14.91 -23.90
N PHE A 77 3.07 -14.67 -25.15
CA PHE A 77 3.94 -14.77 -26.33
C PHE A 77 4.31 -13.42 -26.97
N GLN A 78 3.97 -12.24 -26.38
CA GLN A 78 4.06 -11.00 -27.17
C GLN A 78 4.72 -9.72 -26.64
N SER A 79 5.23 -9.59 -25.40
CA SER A 79 5.97 -8.34 -25.11
C SER A 79 6.89 -8.43 -23.90
N GLU A 80 8.18 -8.66 -24.18
CA GLU A 80 9.33 -8.49 -23.29
C GLU A 80 9.71 -7.00 -23.10
N GLU A 81 8.76 -6.09 -23.08
CA GLU A 81 9.02 -4.66 -22.84
C GLU A 81 8.08 -4.17 -21.74
N MET A 82 8.53 -4.22 -20.48
CA MET A 82 8.01 -3.46 -19.33
C MET A 82 8.87 -3.75 -18.08
N GLU A 83 10.18 -3.50 -18.18
CA GLU A 83 11.03 -3.25 -17.02
C GLU A 83 11.29 -1.74 -16.98
N GLU A 84 11.13 -1.12 -15.79
CA GLU A 84 11.26 0.32 -15.48
C GLU A 84 9.98 1.18 -15.56
N GLU A 85 8.95 0.93 -14.74
CA GLU A 85 7.91 1.96 -14.50
C GLU A 85 6.99 1.71 -13.27
N GLU A 86 7.49 1.60 -12.03
CA GLU A 86 6.57 1.52 -10.85
C GLU A 86 7.02 2.34 -9.60
N GLU A 87 7.71 3.48 -9.79
CA GLU A 87 7.67 4.59 -8.81
C GLU A 87 6.47 5.54 -9.02
N ALA A 88 5.69 5.35 -10.09
CA ALA A 88 4.64 6.27 -10.53
C ALA A 88 3.23 5.77 -10.20
N GLU A 89 2.88 5.73 -8.92
CA GLU A 89 1.47 5.88 -8.52
C GLU A 89 1.36 7.12 -7.61
N PHE A 90 1.87 8.23 -8.15
CA PHE A 90 1.57 9.55 -7.64
C PHE A 90 0.17 9.92 -8.10
N HIS A 91 -0.62 10.49 -7.20
CA HIS A 91 -1.73 11.34 -7.61
C HIS A 91 -1.16 12.34 -8.63
N ILE A 92 -1.67 12.34 -9.87
CA ILE A 92 -1.18 13.21 -10.96
C ILE A 92 -1.08 14.68 -10.50
N GLU A 93 -2.00 15.07 -9.62
CA GLU A 93 -2.04 16.36 -8.94
C GLU A 93 -0.85 16.60 -7.98
N GLU A 94 -0.43 15.59 -7.22
CA GLU A 94 0.74 15.66 -6.33
C GLU A 94 2.04 15.74 -7.13
N GLN A 95 2.15 15.01 -8.24
CA GLN A 95 3.33 15.06 -9.09
C GLN A 95 3.53 16.43 -9.73
N SER A 96 2.44 17.04 -10.22
CA SER A 96 2.46 18.40 -10.75
C SER A 96 2.93 19.42 -9.69
N VAL A 97 2.47 19.28 -8.45
CA VAL A 97 2.88 20.15 -7.33
C VAL A 97 4.35 19.94 -6.96
N LEU A 98 4.86 18.71 -7.00
CA LEU A 98 6.26 18.41 -6.70
C LEU A 98 7.21 19.02 -7.73
N GLU A 99 6.87 18.96 -9.01
CA GLU A 99 7.65 19.62 -10.07
C GLU A 99 7.69 21.14 -9.90
N GLU A 100 6.55 21.73 -9.55
CA GLU A 100 6.46 23.17 -9.30
C GLU A 100 7.34 23.59 -8.12
N ILE A 101 7.34 22.83 -7.02
CA ILE A 101 8.22 23.09 -5.87
C ILE A 101 9.70 22.95 -6.23
N ARG A 102 10.07 21.94 -7.02
CA ARG A 102 11.47 21.72 -7.44
C ARG A 102 12.02 22.87 -8.30
N ASN A 103 11.17 23.45 -9.13
CA ASN A 103 11.56 24.51 -10.07
C ASN A 103 11.48 25.92 -9.47
N VAL A 104 10.91 26.07 -8.28
CA VAL A 104 10.73 27.35 -7.61
C VAL A 104 12.03 27.82 -6.96
N SER A 105 12.49 29.03 -7.30
CA SER A 105 13.62 29.69 -6.65
C SER A 105 13.16 30.51 -5.44
N ILE A 106 13.38 29.97 -4.23
CA ILE A 106 13.03 30.63 -2.96
C ILE A 106 13.88 31.90 -2.73
N GLU A 107 15.12 31.90 -3.21
CA GLU A 107 16.08 32.98 -3.02
C GLU A 107 15.73 34.25 -3.80
N GLN A 108 14.92 34.11 -4.86
CA GLN A 108 14.59 35.20 -5.79
C GLN A 108 13.15 35.72 -5.64
N MET A 109 12.41 35.25 -4.64
CA MET A 109 11.02 35.67 -4.42
C MET A 109 10.84 36.52 -3.18
N THR A 110 9.84 37.40 -3.23
CA THR A 110 9.39 38.17 -2.07
C THR A 110 8.55 37.29 -1.14
N PRO A 111 8.49 37.61 0.17
CA PRO A 111 7.63 36.89 1.11
C PRO A 111 6.16 36.83 0.68
N LEU A 112 5.65 37.88 0.02
CA LEU A 112 4.28 37.90 -0.49
C LEU A 112 4.08 36.91 -1.64
N GLN A 113 5.03 36.83 -2.57
CA GLN A 113 5.00 35.85 -3.67
C GLN A 113 5.05 34.41 -3.15
N ALA A 114 5.86 34.15 -2.11
CA ALA A 114 5.92 32.86 -1.45
C ALA A 114 4.56 32.46 -0.87
N LEU A 115 3.86 33.40 -0.20
CA LEU A 115 2.54 33.14 0.37
C LEU A 115 1.48 32.84 -0.70
N VAL A 116 1.50 33.58 -1.82
CA VAL A 116 0.59 33.34 -2.94
C VAL A 116 0.84 31.97 -3.58
N LEU A 117 2.11 31.59 -3.76
CA LEU A 117 2.49 30.28 -4.28
C LEU A 117 2.04 29.15 -3.33
N LEU A 118 2.27 29.29 -2.01
CA LEU A 118 1.81 28.29 -1.05
C LEU A 118 0.28 28.14 -1.05
N GLN A 119 -0.46 29.24 -1.25
CA GLN A 119 -1.92 29.21 -1.36
C GLN A 119 -2.37 28.45 -2.62
N SER A 120 -1.72 28.67 -3.77
CA SER A 120 -2.07 27.98 -5.02
C SER A 120 -1.74 26.49 -4.94
N LEU A 121 -0.57 26.11 -4.40
CA LEU A 121 -0.18 24.72 -4.20
C LEU A 121 -1.15 23.98 -3.26
N LYS A 122 -1.56 24.63 -2.17
CA LYS A 122 -2.58 24.09 -1.26
C LYS A 122 -3.92 23.93 -1.97
N GLY A 123 -4.31 24.89 -2.80
CA GLY A 123 -5.52 24.82 -3.64
C GLY A 123 -5.51 23.58 -4.52
N LYS A 124 -4.43 23.36 -5.27
CA LYS A 124 -4.23 22.18 -6.15
C LYS A 124 -4.32 20.85 -5.38
N LEU A 125 -3.78 20.76 -4.17
CA LEU A 125 -3.84 19.55 -3.34
C LEU A 125 -5.19 19.35 -2.63
N SER A 126 -5.94 20.42 -2.37
CA SER A 126 -7.24 20.36 -1.67
C SER A 126 -8.45 20.18 -2.59
N GLY A 127 -8.27 20.38 -3.91
CA GLY A 127 -9.31 20.28 -4.93
C GLY A 127 -9.93 18.89 -5.10
N GLY A 128 -9.29 17.84 -4.60
CA GLY A 128 -9.80 16.45 -4.66
C GLY A 128 -10.60 15.97 -3.43
N LYS A 129 -11.06 16.87 -2.55
CA LYS A 129 -11.75 16.49 -1.29
C LYS A 129 -13.14 17.07 -1.04
N HIS A 130 -13.78 17.62 -2.06
CA HIS A 130 -15.19 17.97 -2.00
C HIS A 130 -15.91 17.47 -3.25
N ASP A 131 -16.27 16.17 -3.23
CA ASP A 131 -17.58 15.62 -3.61
C ASP A 131 -17.68 14.15 -3.16
#